data_AF-A0A822DL03-F1
#
_entry.id   AF-A0A822DL03-F1
#
_cell.length_a   1.000
_cell.length_b   1.000
_cell.length_c   1.000
_cell.angle_alpha   90.00
_cell.angle_beta   90.00
_cell.angle_gamma   90.00
#
_symmetry.space_group_name_H-M   'P 1'
#
loop_
_entity.id
_entity.type
_entity.pdbx_description
1 polymer ?
#
loop_
_entity_poly.entity_id
_entity_poly.type
_entity_poly.pdbx_seq_one_letter_code
_entity_poly.pdbx_strand_id
1 'polypeptide(L)'
;MQLLSASVLIPFLVLIIVSIILFWNGQSCSQIPLILTNDCHLSLIESDHFICESNNIWNERKTVYQTQDKENMMKRQSNIFFLTNWEPNFHCSHARRIGKMGDGGKWVCDPYRLKSRLDCLVYSVGSNGDFSYEIDMKKTMPHCEIHTFDLNLYVCPKNICIFHQITFGNGVNPKGSKNWTTILQELNHIQRKIDILKIDIEGG
;
A
#
# COMPACT_ATOMS: atom_id res chain seq x y z
N MET A 1 25.41 -55.66 -40.69
CA MET A 1 24.35 -55.23 -39.76
C MET A 1 24.87 -55.47 -38.34
N GLN A 2 25.52 -54.48 -37.74
CA GLN A 2 26.16 -54.63 -36.43
C GLN A 2 25.10 -54.50 -35.33
N LEU A 3 24.86 -55.58 -34.61
CA LEU A 3 23.99 -55.62 -33.44
C LEU A 3 24.66 -54.83 -32.31
N LEU A 4 24.04 -53.73 -31.90
CA LEU A 4 24.44 -52.97 -30.71
C LEU A 4 24.37 -53.90 -29.50
N SER A 5 25.46 -54.01 -28.75
CA SER A 5 25.56 -54.88 -27.58
C SER A 5 24.63 -54.41 -26.46
N ALA A 6 24.07 -55.36 -25.70
CA ALA A 6 23.12 -55.10 -24.62
C ALA A 6 23.69 -54.14 -23.54
N SER A 7 25.01 -54.03 -23.43
CA SER A 7 25.70 -53.10 -22.53
C SER A 7 25.51 -51.62 -22.87
N VAL A 8 25.13 -51.28 -24.11
CA VAL A 8 24.85 -49.88 -24.54
C VAL A 8 23.35 -49.57 -24.52
N LEU A 9 22.50 -50.57 -24.76
CA LEU A 9 21.04 -50.41 -24.80
C LEU A 9 20.43 -50.14 -23.42
N ILE A 10 20.92 -50.83 -22.39
CA ILE A 10 20.42 -50.69 -21.01
C ILE A 10 20.61 -49.27 -20.44
N PRO A 11 21.81 -48.65 -20.48
CA PRO A 11 21.97 -47.29 -19.95
C PRO A 11 21.18 -46.24 -20.73
N PHE A 12 20.97 -46.45 -22.04
CA PHE A 12 20.16 -45.55 -22.87
C PHE A 12 18.66 -45.62 -22.49
N LEU A 13 18.15 -46.82 -22.23
CA LEU A 13 16.78 -47.04 -21.75
C LEU A 13 16.57 -46.42 -20.35
N VAL A 14 17.55 -46.56 -19.45
CA VAL A 14 17.50 -45.93 -18.12
C VAL A 14 17.50 -44.40 -18.23
N LEU A 15 18.32 -43.81 -19.10
CA LEU A 15 18.32 -42.36 -19.35
C LEU A 15 16.98 -41.86 -19.91
N ILE A 16 16.36 -42.59 -20.84
CA ILE A 16 15.04 -42.24 -21.37
C ILE A 16 13.97 -42.32 -20.27
N ILE A 17 13.98 -43.38 -19.44
CA ILE A 17 13.03 -43.55 -18.33
C ILE A 17 13.20 -42.43 -17.29
N VAL A 18 14.44 -42.09 -16.91
CA VAL A 18 14.72 -40.98 -15.97
C VAL A 18 14.28 -39.64 -16.57
N SER A 19 14.50 -39.42 -17.86
CA SER A 19 14.06 -38.21 -18.56
C SER A 19 12.53 -38.09 -18.59
N ILE A 20 11.82 -39.20 -18.83
CA ILE A 20 10.35 -39.26 -18.81
C ILE A 20 9.83 -39.02 -17.38
N ILE A 21 10.44 -39.61 -16.36
CA ILE A 21 10.07 -39.39 -14.95
C ILE A 21 10.30 -37.93 -14.54
N LEU A 22 11.41 -37.31 -14.96
CA LEU A 22 11.68 -35.89 -14.71
C LEU A 22 10.72 -34.96 -15.48
N PHE A 23 10.33 -35.33 -16.71
CA PHE A 23 9.32 -34.59 -17.49
C PHE A 23 7.93 -34.68 -16.86
N TRP A 24 7.54 -35.85 -16.35
CA TRP A 24 6.24 -36.08 -15.72
C TRP A 24 6.15 -35.47 -14.32
N ASN A 25 7.25 -35.47 -13.55
CA ASN A 25 7.33 -34.79 -12.26
C ASN A 25 7.45 -33.25 -12.39
N GLY A 26 7.71 -32.73 -13.59
CA GLY A 26 7.75 -31.29 -13.89
C GLY A 26 6.39 -30.68 -14.26
N GLN A 27 5.35 -31.49 -14.44
CA GLN A 27 3.99 -31.04 -14.79
C GLN A 27 2.97 -31.51 -13.75
N SER A 28 2.98 -30.85 -12.60
CA SER A 28 1.81 -30.78 -11.71
C SER A 28 1.84 -29.49 -10.90
N CYS A 29 2.10 -28.35 -11.55
CA CYS A 29 1.49 -27.12 -11.09
C CYS A 29 0.13 -27.07 -11.78
N SER A 30 -0.88 -27.57 -11.08
CA SER A 30 -2.28 -27.48 -11.47
C SER A 30 -2.53 -26.07 -11.97
N GLN A 31 -2.86 -25.90 -13.25
CA GLN A 31 -3.46 -24.67 -13.72
C GLN A 31 -4.75 -24.52 -12.91
N ILE A 32 -4.72 -23.68 -11.87
CA ILE A 32 -5.93 -23.23 -11.21
C ILE A 32 -6.80 -22.69 -12.35
N PRO A 33 -8.00 -23.25 -12.59
CA PRO A 33 -8.84 -22.76 -13.66
C PRO A 33 -9.07 -21.27 -13.44
N LEU A 34 -8.94 -20.49 -14.52
CA LEU A 34 -9.30 -19.07 -14.66
C LEU A 34 -10.81 -18.81 -14.42
N ILE A 35 -11.44 -19.52 -13.47
CA ILE A 35 -12.86 -19.40 -13.08
C ILE A 35 -13.00 -18.50 -11.84
N LEU A 36 -11.90 -17.91 -11.34
CA LEU A 36 -11.92 -16.90 -10.28
C LEU A 36 -11.93 -15.46 -10.82
N THR A 37 -12.34 -15.22 -12.07
CA THR A 37 -12.18 -13.91 -12.73
C THR A 37 -13.42 -13.02 -12.73
N ASN A 38 -14.58 -13.48 -12.24
CA ASN A 38 -15.83 -12.69 -12.29
C ASN A 38 -16.38 -12.23 -10.94
N ASP A 39 -15.88 -12.73 -9.81
CA ASP A 39 -16.53 -12.40 -8.53
C ASP A 39 -16.11 -11.02 -7.99
N CYS A 40 -14.90 -10.54 -8.29
CA CYS A 40 -14.37 -9.29 -7.73
C CYS A 40 -14.06 -8.17 -8.74
N HIS A 41 -14.58 -8.26 -9.96
CA HIS A 41 -14.34 -7.24 -10.98
C HIS A 41 -14.78 -5.84 -10.54
N LEU A 42 -15.95 -5.72 -9.90
CA LEU A 42 -16.47 -4.45 -9.41
C LEU A 42 -15.59 -3.85 -8.32
N SER A 43 -15.24 -4.65 -7.30
CA SER A 43 -14.41 -4.20 -6.18
C SER A 43 -13.02 -3.79 -6.66
N LEU A 44 -12.42 -4.53 -7.59
CA LEU A 44 -11.14 -4.16 -8.18
C LEU A 44 -11.21 -2.82 -8.90
N ILE A 45 -12.21 -2.56 -9.74
CA ILE A 45 -12.30 -1.26 -10.43
C ILE A 45 -12.53 -0.12 -9.44
N GLU A 46 -13.51 -0.24 -8.56
CA GLU A 46 -13.89 0.84 -7.65
C GLU A 46 -12.84 1.13 -6.57
N SER A 47 -11.98 0.16 -6.25
CA SER A 47 -10.90 0.31 -5.28
C SER A 47 -9.52 0.58 -5.92
N ASP A 48 -9.45 0.87 -7.22
CA ASP A 48 -8.18 1.06 -7.95
C ASP A 48 -7.24 -0.17 -7.81
N HIS A 49 -7.82 -1.33 -8.08
CA HIS A 49 -7.26 -2.67 -7.96
C HIS A 49 -6.76 -3.00 -6.55
N PHE A 50 -7.28 -2.34 -5.51
CA PHE A 50 -6.84 -2.56 -4.14
C PHE A 50 -7.54 -3.76 -3.48
N ILE A 51 -8.83 -3.98 -3.70
CA ILE A 51 -9.63 -4.97 -2.99
C ILE A 51 -10.27 -5.92 -4.01
N CYS A 52 -10.11 -7.22 -3.78
CA CYS A 52 -10.81 -8.26 -4.51
C CYS A 52 -11.79 -8.95 -3.57
N GLU A 53 -13.05 -8.56 -3.66
CA GLU A 53 -14.18 -9.09 -2.90
C GLU A 53 -15.38 -9.35 -3.81
N SER A 54 -16.21 -10.34 -3.46
CA SER A 54 -17.45 -10.62 -4.19
C SER A 54 -18.35 -9.38 -4.24
N ASN A 55 -19.21 -9.26 -5.26
CA ASN A 55 -20.12 -8.12 -5.38
C ASN A 55 -20.99 -7.92 -4.12
N ASN A 56 -21.43 -9.01 -3.48
CA ASN A 56 -22.23 -8.95 -2.25
C ASN A 56 -21.42 -8.34 -1.09
N ILE A 57 -20.18 -8.80 -0.89
CA ILE A 57 -19.30 -8.28 0.18
C ILE A 57 -18.91 -6.82 -0.10
N TRP A 58 -18.59 -6.48 -1.35
CA TRP A 58 -18.21 -5.13 -1.73
C TRP A 58 -19.35 -4.12 -1.54
N ASN A 59 -20.58 -4.51 -1.92
CA ASN A 59 -21.76 -3.68 -1.69
C ASN A 59 -22.05 -3.50 -0.19
N GLU A 60 -21.93 -4.57 0.61
CA GLU A 60 -22.08 -4.48 2.06
C GLU A 60 -21.04 -3.53 2.67
N ARG A 61 -19.78 -3.63 2.25
CA ARG A 61 -18.71 -2.71 2.66
C ARG A 61 -19.05 -1.25 2.36
N LYS A 62 -19.57 -0.95 1.16
CA LYS A 62 -20.00 0.40 0.79
C LYS A 62 -21.13 0.90 1.69
N THR A 63 -22.09 0.04 2.03
CA THR A 63 -23.19 0.36 2.97
C THR A 63 -22.66 0.66 4.37
N VAL A 64 -21.74 -0.16 4.89
CA VAL A 64 -21.10 0.05 6.20
C VAL A 64 -20.31 1.36 6.21
N TYR A 65 -19.52 1.63 5.16
CA TYR A 65 -18.79 2.89 5.01
C TYR A 65 -19.74 4.10 5.07
N GLN A 66 -20.81 4.09 4.26
CA GLN A 66 -21.77 5.21 4.21
C GLN A 66 -22.49 5.42 5.53
N THR A 67 -22.76 4.34 6.27
CA THR A 67 -23.39 4.42 7.58
C THR A 67 -22.42 5.02 8.60
N GLN A 68 -21.19 4.51 8.69
CA GLN A 68 -20.19 5.02 9.63
C GLN A 68 -19.77 6.46 9.30
N ASP A 69 -19.68 6.81 8.01
CA ASP A 69 -19.37 8.19 7.59
C ASP A 69 -20.43 9.18 8.08
N LYS A 70 -21.72 8.83 7.96
CA LYS A 70 -22.82 9.64 8.51
C LYS A 70 -22.72 9.77 10.03
N GLU A 71 -22.38 8.69 10.74
CA GLU A 71 -22.18 8.72 12.19
C GLU A 71 -21.00 9.62 12.58
N ASN A 72 -19.89 9.57 11.84
CA ASN A 72 -18.72 10.44 12.05
C ASN A 72 -19.02 11.93 11.78
N MET A 73 -19.99 12.23 10.91
CA MET A 73 -20.46 13.60 10.68
C MET A 73 -21.33 14.14 11.83
N MET A 74 -21.82 13.29 12.73
CA MET A 74 -22.63 13.73 13.86
C MET A 74 -21.75 14.30 14.98
N LYS A 75 -21.98 15.56 15.34
CA LYS A 75 -21.34 16.18 16.51
C LYS A 75 -22.00 15.65 17.78
N ARG A 76 -21.27 14.84 18.55
CA ARG A 76 -21.71 14.36 19.87
C ARG A 76 -21.01 15.17 20.95
N GLN A 77 -21.74 15.51 22.01
CA GLN A 77 -21.15 16.14 23.20
C GLN A 77 -20.95 15.06 24.27
N SER A 78 -19.70 14.64 24.48
CA SER A 78 -19.33 13.66 25.48
C SER A 78 -17.89 13.88 25.94
N ASN A 79 -17.58 13.51 27.18
CA ASN A 79 -16.20 13.51 27.67
C ASN A 79 -15.45 12.21 27.31
N ILE A 80 -16.13 11.24 26.69
CA ILE A 80 -15.52 9.98 26.23
C ILE A 80 -14.91 10.24 24.85
N PHE A 81 -13.59 10.09 24.74
CA PHE A 81 -12.82 10.35 23.52
C PHE A 81 -13.43 9.68 22.27
N PHE A 82 -13.73 8.38 22.35
CA PHE A 82 -14.27 7.61 21.21
C PHE A 82 -15.66 8.05 20.76
N LEU A 83 -16.42 8.77 21.60
CA LEU A 83 -17.73 9.28 21.22
C LEU A 83 -17.65 10.64 20.51
N THR A 84 -16.53 11.34 20.60
CA THR A 84 -16.34 12.71 20.08
C THR A 84 -15.31 12.81 18.96
N ASN A 85 -14.60 11.72 18.68
CA ASN A 85 -13.60 11.65 17.62
C ASN A 85 -14.07 10.73 16.50
N TRP A 86 -13.47 10.91 15.33
CA TRP A 86 -13.75 10.09 14.16
C TRP A 86 -13.34 8.64 14.42
N GLU A 87 -14.26 7.72 14.16
CA GLU A 87 -13.96 6.30 14.07
C GLU A 87 -13.59 5.94 12.63
N PRO A 88 -12.76 4.93 12.38
CA PRO A 88 -12.41 4.60 11.01
C PRO A 88 -13.63 3.97 10.31
N ASN A 89 -14.03 4.56 9.18
CA ASN A 89 -15.16 4.13 8.36
C ASN A 89 -14.77 3.18 7.22
N PHE A 90 -13.47 2.96 7.00
CA PHE A 90 -12.94 2.04 6.00
C PHE A 90 -11.73 1.28 6.52
N HIS A 91 -11.72 -0.04 6.31
CA HIS A 91 -10.69 -0.95 6.82
C HIS A 91 -10.32 -2.00 5.78
N CYS A 92 -9.14 -2.61 5.94
CA CYS A 92 -8.66 -3.70 5.09
C CYS A 92 -8.19 -4.88 5.95
N SER A 93 -8.13 -6.06 5.34
CA SER A 93 -7.74 -7.31 6.04
C SER A 93 -6.29 -7.29 6.54
N HIS A 94 -5.38 -6.69 5.79
CA HIS A 94 -3.94 -6.65 6.11
C HIS A 94 -3.51 -5.26 6.59
N ALA A 95 -4.23 -4.68 7.56
CA ALA A 95 -3.83 -3.42 8.17
C ALA A 95 -2.59 -3.60 9.05
N ARG A 96 -1.64 -2.66 8.97
CA ARG A 96 -0.46 -2.63 9.83
C ARG A 96 -0.29 -1.26 10.46
N ARG A 97 0.00 -1.25 11.76
CA ARG A 97 0.41 -0.05 12.47
C ARG A 97 1.84 0.31 12.08
N ILE A 98 2.05 1.52 11.56
CA ILE A 98 3.36 2.06 11.24
C ILE A 98 3.65 3.27 12.13
N GLY A 99 4.86 3.32 12.69
CA GLY A 99 5.29 4.34 13.63
C GLY A 99 4.98 3.99 15.09
N LYS A 100 5.17 4.95 16.00
CA LYS A 100 5.00 4.72 17.43
C LYS A 100 3.56 4.36 17.82
N MET A 101 3.41 3.76 19.00
CA MET A 101 2.09 3.57 19.63
C MET A 101 1.54 4.91 20.13
N GLY A 102 0.21 5.08 20.11
CA GLY A 102 -0.46 6.32 20.48
C GLY A 102 -0.63 7.29 19.31
N ASP A 103 -0.35 8.57 19.52
CA ASP A 103 -0.42 9.59 18.47
C ASP A 103 0.78 9.51 17.49
N GLY A 104 0.69 10.13 16.31
CA GLY A 104 1.73 10.14 15.27
C GLY A 104 1.80 8.86 14.41
N GLY A 105 1.79 7.68 15.03
CA GLY A 105 1.71 6.42 14.30
C GLY A 105 0.33 6.18 13.69
N LYS A 106 0.27 5.60 12.49
CA LYS A 106 -0.98 5.42 11.72
C LYS A 106 -1.17 3.98 11.25
N TRP A 107 -2.42 3.56 11.13
CA TRP A 107 -2.77 2.29 10.50
C TRP A 107 -2.72 2.45 8.98
N VAL A 108 -1.92 1.62 8.32
CA VAL A 108 -1.75 1.61 6.86
C VAL A 108 -2.33 0.32 6.31
N CYS A 109 -3.11 0.45 5.25
CA CYS A 109 -3.70 -0.70 4.58
C CYS A 109 -2.71 -1.40 3.67
N ASP A 110 -2.45 -2.68 3.97
CA ASP A 110 -1.62 -3.60 3.21
C ASP A 110 -0.34 -2.97 2.61
N PRO A 111 0.56 -2.44 3.45
CA PRO A 111 1.80 -1.84 2.97
C PRO A 111 2.70 -2.87 2.26
N TYR A 112 2.52 -4.16 2.51
CA TYR A 112 3.35 -5.21 1.90
C TYR A 112 3.18 -5.28 0.38
N ARG A 113 2.03 -4.87 -0.16
CA ARG A 113 1.80 -4.81 -1.61
C ARG A 113 2.75 -3.89 -2.36
N LEU A 114 3.30 -2.90 -1.69
CA LEU A 114 4.28 -1.99 -2.28
C LEU A 114 5.68 -2.59 -2.38
N LYS A 115 5.91 -3.80 -1.85
CA LYS A 115 7.20 -4.49 -1.97
C LYS A 115 7.59 -4.79 -3.42
N SER A 116 6.63 -5.00 -4.31
CA SER A 116 6.87 -5.17 -5.76
C SER A 116 6.95 -3.84 -6.53
N ARG A 117 6.59 -2.71 -5.91
CA ARG A 117 6.64 -1.37 -6.49
C ARG A 117 7.99 -0.73 -6.18
N LEU A 118 8.95 -0.87 -7.10
CA LEU A 118 10.34 -0.40 -6.90
C LEU A 118 10.47 1.12 -6.71
N ASP A 119 9.56 1.89 -7.30
CA ASP A 119 9.55 3.36 -7.36
C ASP A 119 8.46 4.00 -6.46
N CYS A 120 8.05 3.30 -5.40
CA CYS A 120 6.95 3.74 -4.55
C CYS A 120 7.20 5.10 -3.90
N LEU A 121 6.13 5.89 -3.83
CA LEU A 121 6.13 7.26 -3.33
C LEU A 121 5.23 7.41 -2.11
N VAL A 122 5.81 7.90 -1.02
CA VAL A 122 5.12 8.12 0.26
C VAL A 122 5.16 9.60 0.61
N TYR A 123 3.99 10.19 0.81
CA TYR A 123 3.82 11.55 1.32
C TYR A 123 3.33 11.50 2.77
N SER A 124 4.01 12.21 3.65
CA SER A 124 3.60 12.37 5.05
C SER A 124 3.48 13.85 5.39
N VAL A 125 2.28 14.29 5.73
CA VAL A 125 1.97 15.68 6.07
C VAL A 125 1.68 15.81 7.55
N GLY A 126 2.26 16.82 8.19
CA GLY A 126 2.10 17.08 9.62
C GLY A 126 2.91 16.09 10.45
N SER A 127 4.23 16.21 10.38
CA SER A 127 5.13 15.40 11.21
C SER A 127 5.26 15.96 12.63
N ASN A 128 5.15 17.29 12.77
CA ASN A 128 5.41 18.04 13.99
C ASN A 128 6.73 17.63 14.68
N GLY A 129 7.76 17.34 13.88
CA GLY A 129 9.07 16.88 14.37
C GLY A 129 9.13 15.42 14.84
N ASP A 130 8.01 14.70 14.83
CA ASP A 130 7.96 13.26 15.09
C ASP A 130 8.12 12.48 13.79
N PHE A 131 9.30 11.88 13.62
CA PHE A 131 9.62 11.07 12.44
C PHE A 131 9.43 9.56 12.65
N SER A 132 8.75 9.13 13.73
CA SER A 132 8.60 7.70 14.04
C SER A 132 7.85 6.94 12.94
N TYR A 133 6.85 7.57 12.31
CA TYR A 133 6.12 7.00 11.18
C TYR A 133 7.05 6.79 9.98
N GLU A 134 7.79 7.81 9.58
CA GLU A 134 8.71 7.79 8.44
C GLU A 134 9.83 6.79 8.64
N ILE A 135 10.38 6.73 9.85
CA ILE A 135 11.41 5.75 10.22
C ILE A 135 10.88 4.33 10.04
N ASP A 136 9.69 4.03 10.55
CA ASP A 136 9.13 2.68 10.49
C ASP A 136 8.60 2.32 9.09
N MET A 137 8.12 3.32 8.34
CA MET A 137 7.85 3.20 6.90
C MET A 137 9.12 2.82 6.15
N LYS A 138 10.24 3.52 6.39
CA LYS A 138 11.51 3.25 5.73
C LYS A 138 12.08 1.88 6.12
N LYS A 139 11.85 1.41 7.36
CA LYS A 139 12.20 0.04 7.77
C LYS A 139 11.35 -1.01 7.04
N THR A 140 10.06 -0.75 6.89
CA THR A 140 9.12 -1.69 6.27
C THR A 140 9.28 -1.74 4.74
N MET A 141 9.54 -0.61 4.11
CA MET A 141 9.72 -0.44 2.66
C MET A 141 10.96 0.42 2.38
N PRO A 142 12.17 -0.14 2.48
CA PRO A 142 13.43 0.61 2.38
C PRO A 142 13.65 1.26 1.02
N HIS A 143 13.00 0.74 -0.03
CA HIS A 143 13.08 1.26 -1.39
C HIS A 143 12.16 2.48 -1.63
N CYS A 144 11.11 2.68 -0.83
CA CYS A 144 10.21 3.82 -1.07
C CYS A 144 10.90 5.15 -0.81
N GLU A 145 10.55 6.11 -1.66
CA GLU A 145 10.87 7.52 -1.50
C GLU A 145 9.84 8.18 -0.58
N ILE A 146 10.32 8.86 0.46
CA ILE A 146 9.46 9.45 1.49
C ILE A 146 9.67 10.96 1.51
N HIS A 147 8.60 11.70 1.27
CA HIS A 147 8.56 13.16 1.40
C HIS A 147 7.72 13.53 2.62
N THR A 148 8.33 14.32 3.50
CA THR A 148 7.65 14.81 4.70
C THR A 148 7.45 16.31 4.61
N PHE A 149 6.23 16.74 4.88
CA PHE A 149 5.79 18.12 4.73
C PHE A 149 5.30 18.66 6.07
N ASP A 150 5.77 19.84 6.45
CA ASP A 150 5.33 20.52 7.66
C ASP A 150 5.43 22.04 7.53
N LEU A 151 4.65 22.77 8.31
CA LEU A 151 4.72 24.24 8.38
C LEU A 151 6.01 24.70 9.05
N ASN A 152 6.40 23.99 10.12
CA ASN A 152 7.59 24.31 10.89
C ASN A 152 8.81 23.60 10.30
N LEU A 153 10.00 24.16 10.52
CA LEU A 153 11.23 23.53 10.06
C LEU A 153 11.71 22.47 11.05
N TYR A 154 11.88 21.24 10.55
CA TYR A 154 12.43 20.13 11.30
C TYR A 154 13.55 19.44 10.51
N VAL A 155 14.39 18.68 11.22
CA VAL A 155 15.48 17.92 10.61
C VAL A 155 15.06 16.45 10.53
N CYS A 156 14.71 16.01 9.32
CA CYS A 156 14.47 14.59 9.09
C CYS A 156 15.78 13.79 9.29
N PRO A 157 15.74 12.60 9.93
CA PRO A 157 16.92 11.77 10.07
C PRO A 157 17.50 11.37 8.70
N LYS A 158 18.83 11.27 8.65
CA LYS A 158 19.55 10.95 7.41
C LYS A 158 19.06 9.63 6.81
N ASN A 159 18.84 9.62 5.50
CA ASN A 159 18.37 8.48 4.70
C ASN A 159 16.96 7.97 5.03
N ILE A 160 16.17 8.71 5.82
CA ILE A 160 14.78 8.35 6.13
C ILE A 160 13.81 9.03 5.18
N CYS A 161 13.84 10.36 5.11
CA CYS A 161 12.92 11.14 4.30
C CYS A 161 13.57 12.43 3.76
N ILE A 162 12.93 13.02 2.77
CA ILE A 162 13.23 14.36 2.27
C ILE A 162 12.22 15.31 2.90
N PHE A 163 12.72 16.26 3.70
CA PHE A 163 11.87 17.20 4.43
C PHE A 163 11.59 18.46 3.60
N HIS A 164 10.35 18.93 3.65
CA HIS A 164 9.88 20.12 2.95
C HIS A 164 9.12 21.02 3.93
N GLN A 165 9.65 22.21 4.19
CA GLN A 165 8.91 23.23 4.92
C GLN A 165 7.88 23.88 3.98
N ILE A 166 6.60 23.54 4.13
CA ILE A 166 5.52 23.98 3.26
C ILE A 166 4.28 24.35 4.07
N THR A 167 3.67 25.47 3.73
CA THR A 167 2.30 25.79 4.12
C THR A 167 1.35 25.37 3.00
N PHE A 168 0.38 24.50 3.29
CA PHE A 168 -0.64 24.14 2.32
C PHE A 168 -1.68 25.24 2.15
N GLY A 169 -2.11 25.52 0.91
CA GLY A 169 -3.09 26.56 0.63
C GLY A 169 -3.17 26.95 -0.84
N ASN A 170 -3.83 28.07 -1.13
CA ASN A 170 -4.10 28.53 -2.50
C ASN A 170 -3.08 29.55 -3.05
N GLY A 171 -1.98 29.80 -2.33
CA GLY A 171 -0.96 30.79 -2.69
C GLY A 171 -1.26 32.21 -2.24
N VAL A 172 -2.50 32.51 -1.86
CA VAL A 172 -2.94 33.86 -1.48
C VAL A 172 -2.98 34.01 0.03
N ASN A 173 -3.68 33.11 0.73
CA ASN A 173 -3.87 33.17 2.18
C ASN A 173 -3.61 31.78 2.81
N PRO A 174 -2.48 31.58 3.52
CA PRO A 174 -1.36 32.52 3.66
C PRO A 174 -0.59 32.67 2.35
N LYS A 175 0.02 33.85 2.16
CA LYS A 175 0.79 34.17 0.95
C LYS A 175 1.96 33.20 0.80
N GLY A 176 2.11 32.63 -0.40
CA GLY A 176 3.17 31.66 -0.68
C GLY A 176 2.84 30.22 -0.25
N SER A 177 1.62 29.97 0.24
CA SER A 177 1.15 28.60 0.44
C SER A 177 1.06 27.83 -0.90
N LYS A 178 1.18 26.51 -0.84
CA LYS A 178 1.22 25.66 -2.04
C LYS A 178 0.05 24.70 -2.04
N ASN A 179 -0.56 24.53 -3.21
CA ASN A 179 -1.55 23.48 -3.42
C ASN A 179 -0.84 22.19 -3.88
N TRP A 180 -1.60 21.08 -3.91
CA TRP A 180 -1.07 19.79 -4.34
C TRP A 180 -0.43 19.80 -5.72
N THR A 181 -1.07 20.45 -6.70
CA THR A 181 -0.57 20.54 -8.07
C THR A 181 0.81 21.21 -8.12
N THR A 182 1.00 22.28 -7.35
CA THR A 182 2.26 23.01 -7.26
C THR A 182 3.36 22.14 -6.65
N ILE A 183 3.05 21.44 -5.56
CA ILE A 183 4.00 20.54 -4.88
C ILE A 183 4.41 19.39 -5.81
N LEU A 184 3.45 18.78 -6.51
CA LEU A 184 3.71 17.73 -7.49
C LEU A 184 4.58 18.23 -8.65
N GLN A 185 4.36 19.47 -9.12
CA GLN A 185 5.19 20.07 -10.16
C GLN A 185 6.63 20.31 -9.69
N GLU A 186 6.82 20.96 -8.54
CA GLU A 186 8.14 21.28 -8.01
C GLU A 186 8.99 20.04 -7.69
N LEU A 187 8.34 18.95 -7.28
CA LEU A 187 8.99 17.69 -6.98
C LEU A 187 9.08 16.76 -8.21
N ASN A 188 8.62 17.19 -9.38
CA ASN A 188 8.54 16.36 -10.60
C ASN A 188 7.73 15.06 -10.44
N HIS A 189 6.66 15.10 -9.66
CA HIS A 189 5.78 13.97 -9.33
C HIS A 189 4.42 13.99 -10.03
N ILE A 190 4.17 14.91 -10.98
CA ILE A 190 2.88 15.03 -11.70
C ILE A 190 2.41 13.71 -12.33
N GLN A 191 3.35 12.92 -12.86
CA GLN A 191 3.09 11.64 -13.52
C GLN A 191 3.33 10.43 -12.61
N ARG A 192 3.56 10.66 -11.32
CA ARG A 192 3.78 9.59 -10.33
C ARG A 192 2.54 9.39 -9.48
N LYS A 193 2.25 8.14 -9.17
CA LYS A 193 1.23 7.77 -8.19
C LYS A 193 1.81 7.99 -6.79
N ILE A 194 1.07 8.72 -5.93
CA ILE A 194 1.33 8.69 -4.49
C ILE A 194 0.74 7.38 -3.97
N ASP A 195 1.60 6.44 -3.56
CA ASP A 195 1.17 5.13 -3.11
C ASP A 195 0.62 5.17 -1.67
N ILE A 196 1.21 6.03 -0.82
CA ILE A 196 0.73 6.27 0.55
C ILE A 196 0.72 7.77 0.83
N LEU A 197 -0.43 8.26 1.29
CA LEU A 197 -0.61 9.62 1.79
C LEU A 197 -1.04 9.57 3.26
N LYS A 198 -0.13 9.96 4.15
CA LYS A 198 -0.46 10.26 5.56
C LYS A 198 -0.78 11.76 5.67
N ILE A 199 -1.91 12.08 6.29
CA ILE A 199 -2.29 13.44 6.69
C ILE A 199 -2.54 13.40 8.19
N ASP A 200 -1.77 14.20 8.93
CA ASP A 200 -1.78 14.24 10.39
C ASP A 200 -1.61 15.69 10.85
N ILE A 201 -2.60 16.51 10.49
CA ILE A 201 -2.56 17.95 10.70
C ILE A 201 -3.52 18.28 11.84
N GLU A 202 -2.97 18.86 12.89
CA GLU A 202 -3.72 19.33 14.06
C GLU A 202 -3.69 20.85 14.13
N GLY A 203 -4.79 21.48 14.56
CA GLY A 203 -4.84 22.92 14.88
C GLY A 203 -4.77 23.87 13.68
N GLY A 204 -5.57 23.61 12.64
CA GLY A 204 -5.69 24.42 11.43
C GLY A 204 -6.11 25.88 11.64
#